data_AF-A0A417ISY0-F1
#
_entry.id   AF-A0A417ISY0-F1
#
_cell.length_a   1.000
_cell.length_b   1.000
_cell.length_c   1.000
_cell.angle_alpha   90.00
_cell.angle_beta   90.00
_cell.angle_gamma   90.00
#
_symmetry.space_group_name_H-M   'P 1'
#
loop_
_entity.id
_entity.type
_entity.pdbx_description
1 polymer ?
#
loop_
_entity_poly.entity_id
_entity_poly.type
_entity_poly.pdbx_seq_one_letter_code
_entity_poly.pdbx_strand_id
1 'polypeptide(L)'
;MEAAVETIYGAFEDSLVRSLEQYAAPKPGVVETVAKLHEMGLKIGSTTGYTDAMMAVVTENATKQGYAPDAWFSPDSVDGLGRPNPYMIFANMQKFQVPSVQVVVKVGDTVSDIQEGRNAGVRSLGVLEAAV
;
A
#
# COMPACT_ATOMS: atom_id res chain seq x y z
N MET A 1 -11.50 21.11 20.08
CA MET A 1 -10.65 19.89 20.08
C MET A 1 -10.45 19.41 18.65
N GLU A 2 -11.53 19.25 17.87
CA GLU A 2 -11.48 18.90 16.44
C GLU A 2 -10.67 19.89 15.58
N ALA A 3 -10.91 21.20 15.67
CA ALA A 3 -10.15 22.19 14.89
C ALA A 3 -8.63 22.19 15.16
N ALA A 4 -8.21 21.83 16.37
CA ALA A 4 -6.79 21.71 16.71
C ALA A 4 -6.18 20.43 16.13
N VAL A 5 -6.95 19.33 16.09
CA VAL A 5 -6.55 18.08 15.43
C VAL A 5 -6.39 18.32 13.93
N GLU A 6 -7.34 18.99 13.27
CA GLU A 6 -7.27 19.34 11.85
C GLU A 6 -6.05 20.20 11.53
N THR A 7 -5.76 21.20 12.37
CA THR A 7 -4.59 22.08 12.18
C THR A 7 -3.27 21.31 12.30
N ILE A 8 -3.15 20.43 13.30
CA ILE A 8 -1.96 19.60 13.48
C ILE A 8 -1.83 18.59 12.33
N TYR A 9 -2.95 17.99 11.91
CA TYR A 9 -2.98 17.04 10.82
C TYR A 9 -2.51 17.67 9.51
N GLY A 10 -3.07 18.83 9.13
CA GLY A 10 -2.65 19.54 7.92
C GLY A 10 -1.17 19.92 7.93
N ALA A 11 -0.66 20.43 9.06
CA ALA A 11 0.77 20.74 9.19
C ALA A 11 1.66 19.49 9.10
N PHE A 12 1.20 18.36 9.62
CA PHE A 12 1.88 17.08 9.51
C PHE A 12 1.90 16.57 8.07
N GLU A 13 0.77 16.62 7.35
CA GLU A 13 0.70 16.21 5.94
C GLU A 13 1.67 17.02 5.07
N ASP A 14 1.68 18.34 5.22
CA ASP A 14 2.57 19.23 4.48
C ASP A 14 4.05 18.90 4.72
N SER A 15 4.41 18.62 5.98
CA SER A 15 5.77 18.25 6.33
C SER A 15 6.14 16.86 5.81
N LEU A 16 5.19 15.92 5.82
CA LEU A 16 5.41 14.55 5.34
C LEU A 16 5.61 14.54 3.83
N VAL A 17 4.75 15.22 3.07
CA VAL A 17 4.86 15.29 1.60
C VAL A 17 6.23 15.79 1.15
N ARG A 18 6.80 16.79 1.85
CA ARG A 18 8.14 17.31 1.56
C ARG A 18 9.27 16.31 1.83
N SER A 19 9.08 15.37 2.76
CA SER A 19 10.09 14.35 3.07
C SER A 19 9.89 13.06 2.28
N LEU A 20 8.68 12.77 1.77
CA LEU A 20 8.37 11.51 1.07
C LEU A 20 9.29 11.22 -0.11
N GLU A 21 9.74 12.23 -0.86
CA GLU A 21 10.69 12.05 -1.96
C GLU A 21 11.99 11.37 -1.52
N GLN A 22 12.43 11.62 -0.29
CA GLN A 22 13.67 11.06 0.27
C GLN A 22 13.50 9.62 0.76
N TYR A 23 12.27 9.15 0.96
CA TYR A 23 11.95 7.84 1.54
C TYR A 23 11.12 6.93 0.62
N ALA A 24 11.00 7.29 -0.66
CA ALA A 24 10.23 6.53 -1.65
C ALA A 24 11.06 5.48 -2.43
N ALA A 25 12.31 5.23 -2.04
CA ALA A 25 13.16 4.24 -2.67
C ALA A 25 12.66 2.81 -2.38
N PRO A 26 12.49 1.94 -3.40
CA PRO A 26 12.20 0.53 -3.17
C PRO A 26 13.31 -0.12 -2.34
N LYS A 27 12.92 -1.02 -1.41
CA LYS A 27 13.89 -1.78 -0.64
C LYS A 27 14.70 -2.74 -1.54
N PRO A 28 15.95 -3.08 -1.18
CA PRO A 28 16.73 -4.05 -1.93
C PRO A 28 15.97 -5.36 -2.16
N GLY A 29 16.02 -5.89 -3.39
CA GLY A 29 15.34 -7.12 -3.77
C GLY A 29 13.87 -6.98 -4.14
N VAL A 30 13.21 -5.84 -3.86
CA VAL A 30 11.78 -5.65 -4.15
C VAL A 30 11.53 -5.61 -5.65
N VAL A 31 12.32 -4.85 -6.40
CA VAL A 31 12.14 -4.69 -7.86
C VAL A 31 12.33 -6.04 -8.56
N GLU A 32 13.37 -6.79 -8.20
CA GLU A 32 13.65 -8.11 -8.77
C GLU A 32 12.57 -9.14 -8.40
N THR A 33 12.06 -9.07 -7.17
CA THR A 33 10.99 -9.96 -6.72
C THR A 33 9.70 -9.70 -7.48
N VAL A 34 9.31 -8.43 -7.63
CA VAL A 34 8.10 -8.02 -8.36
C VAL A 34 8.20 -8.43 -9.83
N ALA A 35 9.36 -8.23 -10.46
CA ALA A 35 9.60 -8.68 -11.83
C ALA A 35 9.39 -10.20 -11.99
N LYS A 36 9.94 -11.01 -11.08
CA LYS A 36 9.74 -12.48 -11.09
C LYS A 36 8.28 -12.87 -10.89
N LEU A 37 7.56 -12.18 -10.01
CA LEU A 37 6.12 -12.44 -9.81
C LEU A 37 5.31 -12.11 -11.07
N HIS A 38 5.65 -11.03 -11.78
CA HIS A 38 5.05 -10.72 -13.07
C HIS A 38 5.37 -11.79 -14.14
N GLU A 39 6.60 -12.30 -14.19
CA GLU A 39 6.98 -13.40 -15.10
C GLU A 39 6.17 -14.69 -14.83
N MET A 40 5.78 -14.92 -13.56
CA MET A 40 4.89 -16.00 -13.16
C MET A 40 3.40 -15.75 -13.49
N GLY A 41 3.07 -14.59 -14.06
CA GLY A 41 1.70 -14.19 -14.41
C GLY A 41 0.87 -13.67 -13.23
N LEU A 42 1.50 -13.33 -12.10
CA LEU A 42 0.81 -12.77 -10.93
C LEU A 42 0.56 -11.26 -11.12
N LYS A 43 -0.54 -10.77 -10.52
CA LYS A 43 -0.88 -9.35 -10.46
C LYS A 43 -0.39 -8.75 -9.14
N ILE A 44 0.12 -7.53 -9.20
CA ILE A 44 0.71 -6.84 -8.05
C ILE A 44 -0.15 -5.63 -7.69
N GLY A 45 -0.98 -5.79 -6.67
CA GLY A 45 -1.75 -4.71 -6.05
C GLY A 45 -1.07 -4.17 -4.80
N SER A 46 -1.37 -2.92 -4.44
CA SER A 46 -0.97 -2.35 -3.16
C SER A 46 -2.11 -1.66 -2.42
N THR A 47 -1.89 -1.53 -1.11
CA THR A 47 -2.76 -0.87 -0.14
C THR A 47 -1.86 0.03 0.68
N THR A 48 -2.34 1.18 1.12
CA THR A 48 -1.51 2.12 1.90
C THR A 48 -2.32 2.80 3.01
N GLY A 49 -1.62 3.36 4.00
CA GLY A 49 -2.20 4.31 4.94
C GLY A 49 -2.09 5.77 4.46
N TYR A 50 -1.35 6.03 3.37
CA TYR A 50 -1.25 7.35 2.76
C TYR A 50 -2.51 7.71 1.98
N THR A 51 -2.77 9.01 1.86
CA THR A 51 -3.82 9.58 0.98
C THR A 51 -3.44 9.49 -0.49
N ASP A 52 -4.39 9.73 -1.40
CA ASP A 52 -4.14 9.77 -2.84
C ASP A 52 -3.10 10.84 -3.21
N ALA A 53 -3.15 12.00 -2.55
CA ALA A 53 -2.22 13.10 -2.78
C ALA A 53 -0.77 12.70 -2.40
N MET A 54 -0.59 12.02 -1.27
CA MET A 54 0.71 11.49 -0.86
C MET A 54 1.20 10.37 -1.79
N MET A 55 0.30 9.48 -2.22
CA MET A 55 0.62 8.38 -3.13
C MET A 55 1.06 8.87 -4.51
N ALA A 56 0.57 10.01 -5.00
CA ALA A 56 1.05 10.61 -6.25
C ALA A 56 2.58 10.88 -6.20
N VAL A 57 3.06 11.42 -5.09
CA VAL A 57 4.50 11.71 -4.88
C VAL A 57 5.32 10.42 -4.73
N VAL A 58 4.81 9.46 -3.94
CA VAL A 58 5.51 8.19 -3.69
C VAL A 58 5.63 7.37 -4.97
N THR A 59 4.54 7.24 -5.72
CA THR A 59 4.48 6.41 -6.93
C THR A 59 5.32 6.97 -8.06
N GLU A 60 5.36 8.29 -8.24
CA GLU A 60 6.26 8.93 -9.20
C GLU A 60 7.72 8.58 -8.92
N ASN A 61 8.16 8.70 -7.66
CA ASN A 61 9.54 8.42 -7.28
C ASN A 61 9.90 6.94 -7.29
N ALA A 62 8.98 6.07 -6.87
CA ALA A 62 9.18 4.62 -6.92
C ALA A 62 9.26 4.12 -8.38
N THR A 63 8.45 4.69 -9.27
CA THR A 63 8.46 4.35 -10.71
C THR A 63 9.79 4.71 -11.36
N LYS A 64 10.35 5.89 -11.05
CA LYS A 64 11.70 6.29 -11.51
C LYS A 64 12.79 5.32 -11.06
N GLN A 65 12.55 4.57 -10.00
CA GLN A 65 13.46 3.58 -9.41
C GLN A 65 13.08 2.13 -9.77
N GLY A 66 12.17 1.93 -10.73
CA GLY A 66 11.85 0.61 -11.28
C GLY A 66 10.76 -0.17 -10.55
N TYR A 67 10.06 0.43 -9.57
CA TYR A 67 8.92 -0.20 -8.91
C TYR A 67 7.61 0.52 -9.25
N ALA A 68 6.69 -0.22 -9.87
CA ALA A 68 5.31 0.22 -10.08
C ALA A 68 4.37 -0.98 -9.91
N PRO A 69 3.46 -0.97 -8.92
CA PRO A 69 2.40 -1.97 -8.83
C PRO A 69 1.39 -1.77 -9.98
N ASP A 70 0.67 -2.83 -10.35
CA ASP A 70 -0.40 -2.78 -11.37
C ASP A 70 -1.57 -1.87 -10.95
N ALA A 71 -1.81 -1.78 -9.64
CA ALA A 71 -2.76 -0.85 -9.03
C ALA A 71 -2.39 -0.59 -7.56
N TRP A 72 -2.85 0.54 -7.03
CA TRP A 72 -2.76 0.87 -5.61
C TRP A 72 -4.06 1.52 -5.16
N PHE A 73 -4.39 1.34 -3.88
CA PHE A 73 -5.59 1.90 -3.27
C PHE A 73 -5.23 2.47 -1.89
N SER A 74 -5.72 3.68 -1.64
CA SER A 74 -5.60 4.40 -0.38
C SER A 74 -6.91 4.31 0.41
N PRO A 75 -6.96 4.84 1.65
CA PRO A 75 -8.23 5.03 2.34
C PRO A 75 -9.23 5.90 1.54
N ASP A 76 -8.74 6.86 0.75
CA ASP A 76 -9.58 7.73 -0.08
C ASP A 76 -10.31 6.95 -1.17
N SER A 77 -9.72 5.84 -1.62
CA SER A 77 -10.34 4.95 -2.60
C SER A 77 -11.51 4.12 -2.06
N VAL A 78 -11.71 4.12 -0.72
CA VAL A 78 -12.68 3.27 -0.02
C VAL A 78 -13.42 4.05 1.08
N ASP A 79 -13.80 5.29 0.79
CA ASP A 79 -14.60 6.14 1.67
C ASP A 79 -13.98 6.35 3.07
N GLY A 80 -12.65 6.41 3.14
CA GLY A 80 -11.89 6.56 4.38
C GLY A 80 -11.81 5.27 5.21
N LEU A 81 -12.38 4.16 4.75
CA LEU A 81 -12.36 2.86 5.43
C LEU A 81 -11.04 2.13 5.16
N GLY A 82 -9.93 2.77 5.53
CA GLY A 82 -8.59 2.20 5.48
C GLY A 82 -8.37 1.08 6.51
N ARG A 83 -7.11 0.68 6.70
CA ARG A 83 -6.75 -0.39 7.64
C ARG A 83 -7.32 -0.13 9.05
N PRO A 84 -7.77 -1.18 9.77
CA PRO A 84 -7.68 -2.60 9.44
C PRO A 84 -8.86 -3.13 8.61
N ASN A 85 -9.70 -2.27 8.03
CA ASN A 85 -10.81 -2.72 7.18
C ASN A 85 -10.29 -3.37 5.89
N PRO A 86 -11.00 -4.35 5.32
CA PRO A 86 -10.52 -5.13 4.18
C PRO A 86 -10.72 -4.46 2.81
N TYR A 87 -11.34 -3.27 2.77
CA TYR A 87 -11.91 -2.74 1.53
C TYR A 87 -10.86 -2.39 0.47
N MET A 88 -9.66 -1.97 0.85
CA MET A 88 -8.59 -1.72 -0.12
C MET A 88 -8.11 -3.03 -0.80
N ILE A 89 -8.15 -4.16 -0.09
CA ILE A 89 -7.89 -5.48 -0.68
C ILE A 89 -9.02 -5.83 -1.65
N PHE A 90 -10.28 -5.58 -1.29
CA PHE A 90 -11.42 -5.85 -2.18
C PHE A 90 -11.43 -4.94 -3.42
N ALA A 91 -10.98 -3.69 -3.30
CA ALA A 91 -10.79 -2.80 -4.43
C ALA A 91 -9.73 -3.34 -5.42
N ASN A 92 -8.61 -3.85 -4.90
CA ASN A 92 -7.61 -4.58 -5.71
C ASN A 92 -8.22 -5.81 -6.39
N MET A 93 -8.96 -6.64 -5.65
CA MET A 93 -9.60 -7.83 -6.21
C MET A 93 -10.60 -7.49 -7.32
N GLN A 94 -11.41 -6.45 -7.13
CA GLN A 94 -12.33 -5.95 -8.16
C GLN A 94 -11.57 -5.47 -9.40
N LYS A 95 -10.51 -4.68 -9.20
CA LYS A 95 -9.67 -4.15 -10.28
C LYS A 95 -9.02 -5.25 -11.12
N PHE A 96 -8.55 -6.32 -10.48
CA PHE A 96 -7.90 -7.45 -11.13
C PHE A 96 -8.85 -8.59 -11.49
N GLN A 97 -10.15 -8.43 -11.23
CA GLN A 97 -11.18 -9.43 -11.45
C GLN A 97 -10.85 -10.78 -10.78
N VAL A 98 -10.25 -10.73 -9.58
CA VAL A 98 -9.89 -11.92 -8.80
C VAL A 98 -11.14 -12.44 -8.10
N PRO A 99 -11.59 -13.68 -8.40
CA PRO A 99 -12.90 -14.16 -7.97
C PRO A 99 -12.94 -14.69 -6.53
N SER A 100 -11.79 -14.89 -5.89
CA SER A 100 -11.72 -15.54 -4.57
C SER A 100 -10.58 -15.02 -3.73
N VAL A 101 -10.85 -14.80 -2.44
CA VAL A 101 -9.85 -14.41 -1.43
C VAL A 101 -8.78 -15.49 -1.22
N GLN A 102 -9.08 -16.75 -1.56
CA GLN A 102 -8.17 -17.90 -1.36
C GLN A 102 -6.95 -17.87 -2.29
N VAL A 103 -7.01 -17.10 -3.37
CA VAL A 103 -5.89 -16.92 -4.32
C VAL A 103 -5.18 -15.59 -4.14
N VAL A 104 -5.47 -14.86 -3.05
CA VAL A 104 -4.87 -13.58 -2.72
C VAL A 104 -3.92 -13.73 -1.53
N VAL A 105 -2.76 -13.09 -1.63
CA VAL A 105 -1.78 -12.99 -0.55
C VAL A 105 -1.59 -11.52 -0.20
N LYS A 106 -1.81 -11.16 1.07
CA LYS A 106 -1.47 -9.83 1.61
C LYS A 106 -0.09 -9.90 2.26
N VAL A 107 0.82 -9.08 1.77
CA VAL A 107 2.15 -8.89 2.37
C VAL A 107 2.17 -7.53 3.08
N GLY A 108 2.80 -7.47 4.25
CA GLY A 108 3.00 -6.21 4.97
C GLY A 108 3.96 -6.35 6.14
N ASP A 109 4.29 -5.22 6.77
CA ASP A 109 5.30 -5.10 7.83
C ASP A 109 4.69 -4.64 9.17
N THR A 110 3.43 -4.22 9.19
CA THR A 110 2.75 -3.77 10.41
C THR A 110 1.69 -4.76 10.90
N VAL A 111 1.31 -4.65 12.18
CA VAL A 111 0.14 -5.37 12.72
C VAL A 111 -1.13 -5.02 11.95
N SER A 112 -1.26 -3.76 11.50
CA SER A 112 -2.43 -3.31 10.73
C SER A 112 -2.56 -4.03 9.39
N ASP A 113 -1.46 -4.36 8.72
CA ASP A 113 -1.45 -5.14 7.46
C ASP A 113 -1.94 -6.58 7.69
N ILE A 114 -1.52 -7.18 8.79
CA ILE A 114 -1.93 -8.53 9.16
C ILE A 114 -3.42 -8.54 9.52
N GLN A 115 -3.90 -7.53 10.24
CA GLN A 115 -5.32 -7.38 10.54
C GLN A 115 -6.15 -7.13 9.28
N GLU A 116 -5.69 -6.27 8.36
CA GLU A 116 -6.33 -6.02 7.06
C GLU A 116 -6.51 -7.32 6.27
N GLY A 117 -5.44 -8.12 6.12
CA GLY A 117 -5.51 -9.39 5.41
C GLY A 117 -6.40 -10.43 6.11
N ARG A 118 -6.35 -10.51 7.44
CA ARG A 118 -7.23 -11.40 8.23
C ARG A 118 -8.70 -11.01 8.08
N ASN A 119 -9.01 -9.72 8.14
CA ASN A 119 -10.38 -9.22 7.98
C ASN A 119 -10.90 -9.44 6.55
N ALA A 120 -10.01 -9.44 5.55
CA ALA A 120 -10.34 -9.77 4.17
C ALA A 120 -10.48 -11.29 3.91
N GLY A 121 -10.05 -12.13 4.86
CA GLY A 121 -10.03 -13.60 4.67
C GLY A 121 -8.95 -14.08 3.69
N VAL A 122 -7.91 -13.28 3.44
CA VAL A 122 -6.79 -13.63 2.57
C VAL A 122 -5.60 -14.17 3.37
N ARG A 123 -4.65 -14.84 2.71
CA ARG A 123 -3.42 -15.28 3.38
C ARG A 123 -2.52 -14.08 3.66
N SER A 124 -2.14 -13.88 4.92
CA SER A 124 -1.25 -12.78 5.32
C SER A 124 0.18 -13.26 5.57
N LEU A 125 1.16 -12.53 5.04
CA LEU A 125 2.59 -12.73 5.26
C LEU A 125 3.22 -11.46 5.83
N GLY A 126 3.94 -11.61 6.94
CA GLY A 126 4.67 -10.52 7.58
C GLY A 126 6.14 -10.46 7.12
N VAL A 127 6.60 -9.27 6.74
CA VAL A 127 8.04 -9.02 6.49
C VAL A 127 8.65 -8.49 7.78
N LEU A 128 9.63 -9.22 8.33
CA LEU A 128 10.27 -8.88 9.62
C LEU A 128 11.54 -8.04 9.47
N GLU A 129 12.25 -8.21 8.37
CA GLU A 129 13.50 -7.51 8.10
C GLU A 129 13.39 -6.75 6.79
N ALA A 130 13.48 -5.44 6.91
CA ALA A 130 13.76 -4.57 5.79
C ALA A 130 15.28 -4.52 5.64
N ALA A 131 15.83 -5.07 4.55
CA ALA A 131 17.26 -4.95 4.26
C ALA A 131 17.70 -3.49 4.41
N VAL A 132 18.76 -3.32 5.22
CA VAL A 132 19.42 -2.04 5.56
C VAL A 132 20.15 -1.48 4.36
#